data_AF-A0A7J3P9W2-F1
#
_entry.id   AF-A0A7J3P9W2-F1
#
_cell.length_a   1.000
_cell.length_b   1.000
_cell.length_c   1.000
_cell.angle_alpha   90.00
_cell.angle_beta   90.00
_cell.angle_gamma   90.00
#
_symmetry.space_group_name_H-M   'P 1'
#
loop_
_entity.id
_entity.type
_entity.pdbx_description
1 polymer ?
#
loop_
_entity_poly.entity_id
_entity_poly.type
_entity_poly.pdbx_seq_one_letter_code
_entity_poly.pdbx_strand_id
1 'polypeptide(L)' 'MPRASEKEIIEYLRSKGGSATTDEMRADGLGDVGKGWNTMRVLRRMLQKGLVEREIRHTPERQTIIRWSLKKR' A
#
# COMPACT_ATOMS: atom_id res chain seq x y z
N MET A 1 14.66 -5.39 8.94
CA MET A 1 13.18 -5.48 8.89
C MET A 1 12.80 -6.42 7.74
N PRO A 2 11.97 -7.45 7.97
CA PRO A 2 11.56 -8.36 6.92
C PRO A 2 10.75 -7.63 5.84
N ARG A 3 10.88 -8.09 4.59
CA ARG A 3 10.09 -7.56 3.46
C ARG A 3 8.64 -8.01 3.61
N ALA A 4 7.68 -7.10 3.52
CA ALA A 4 6.27 -7.48 3.42
C ALA A 4 6.03 -8.26 2.12
N SER A 5 5.44 -9.44 2.25
CA SER A 5 5.03 -10.30 1.14
C SER A 5 3.71 -9.81 0.51
N GLU A 6 3.41 -10.28 -0.71
CA GLU A 6 2.13 -9.99 -1.37
C GLU A 6 0.93 -10.45 -0.51
N LYS A 7 1.07 -11.58 0.20
CA LYS A 7 0.04 -12.13 1.08
C LYS A 7 -0.22 -11.22 2.29
N GLU A 8 0.84 -10.79 2.97
CA GLU A 8 0.72 -9.88 4.12
C GLU A 8 0.07 -8.54 3.72
N ILE A 9 0.42 -8.01 2.55
CA ILE A 9 -0.19 -6.77 2.04
C ILE A 9 -1.68 -6.98 1.76
N ILE A 10 -2.07 -8.11 1.19
CA ILE A 10 -3.49 -8.42 0.93
C ILE A 10 -4.25 -8.58 2.25
N GLU A 11 -3.72 -9.32 3.20
CA GLU A 11 -4.34 -9.52 4.52
C GLU A 11 -4.49 -8.20 5.26
N TYR A 12 -3.45 -7.36 5.25
CA TYR A 12 -3.51 -6.01 5.81
C TYR A 12 -4.60 -5.17 5.14
N LEU A 13 -4.62 -5.09 3.80
CA LEU A 13 -5.64 -4.33 3.08
C LEU A 13 -7.05 -4.85 3.39
N ARG A 14 -7.25 -6.17 3.47
CA ARG A 14 -8.54 -6.76 3.89
C ARG A 14 -8.94 -6.35 5.30
N SER A 15 -8.00 -6.36 6.25
CA SER A 15 -8.26 -5.92 7.62
C SER A 15 -8.69 -4.45 7.70
N LYS A 16 -8.26 -3.62 6.75
CA LYS A 16 -8.64 -2.21 6.58
C LYS A 16 -9.88 -1.99 5.70
N GLY A 17 -10.68 -3.03 5.45
CA GLY A 17 -11.88 -2.93 4.61
C GLY A 17 -11.61 -2.93 3.10
N GLY A 18 -10.41 -3.34 2.69
CA GLY A 18 -9.99 -3.51 1.30
C GLY A 18 -9.08 -2.41 0.75
N SER A 19 -8.78 -1.36 1.53
CA SER A 19 -7.91 -0.26 1.09
C SER A 19 -7.16 0.39 2.24
N ALA A 20 -5.98 0.93 1.98
CA ALA A 20 -5.23 1.73 2.94
C ALA A 20 -4.27 2.71 2.23
N THR A 21 -3.92 3.79 2.91
CA THR A 21 -2.90 4.75 2.47
C THR A 21 -1.49 4.32 2.87
N THR A 22 -0.50 4.84 2.16
CA THR A 22 0.91 4.58 2.47
C THR A 22 1.29 5.11 3.85
N ASP A 23 0.66 6.18 4.31
CA ASP A 23 0.89 6.73 5.66
C ASP A 23 0.27 5.85 6.75
N GLU A 24 -0.95 5.33 6.54
CA GLU A 24 -1.54 4.33 7.45
C GLU A 24 -0.66 3.07 7.53
N MET A 25 -0.21 2.55 6.39
CA MET A 25 0.71 1.41 6.35
C MET A 25 2.01 1.69 7.12
N ARG A 26 2.54 2.90 7.03
CA ARG A 26 3.73 3.32 7.77
C ARG A 26 3.46 3.41 9.27
N ALA A 27 2.34 4.02 9.66
CA ALA A 27 1.95 4.19 11.05
C ALA A 27 1.73 2.83 11.74
N ASP A 28 1.12 1.89 11.02
CA ASP A 28 0.86 0.53 11.50
C ASP A 28 2.08 -0.40 11.37
N GLY A 29 3.21 0.08 10.82
CA GLY A 29 4.44 -0.68 10.69
C GLY A 29 4.36 -1.83 9.68
N LEU A 30 3.52 -1.74 8.66
CA LEU A 30 3.44 -2.74 7.60
C LEU A 30 4.76 -2.79 6.81
N GLY A 31 5.54 -3.85 7.06
CA GLY A 31 6.82 -4.08 6.39
C GLY A 31 7.83 -2.94 6.62
N ASP A 32 8.39 -2.43 5.53
CA ASP A 32 9.37 -1.34 5.52
C ASP A 32 8.83 -0.03 4.92
N VAL A 33 7.51 0.16 4.87
CA VAL A 33 6.89 1.34 4.24
C VAL A 33 7.45 2.64 4.83
N GLY A 34 8.26 3.37 4.05
CA GLY A 34 8.91 4.62 4.46
C GLY A 34 10.24 4.50 5.18
N LYS A 35 10.65 3.30 5.61
CA LYS A 35 12.01 3.01 6.11
C LYS A 35 12.86 2.26 5.07
N GLY A 36 12.22 1.72 4.04
CA GLY A 36 12.80 1.07 2.88
C GLY A 36 11.85 1.08 1.69
N TRP A 37 12.35 0.63 0.55
CA TRP A 37 11.63 0.67 -0.73
C TRP A 37 11.02 -0.69 -1.11
N ASN A 38 11.13 -1.72 -0.27
CA ASN A 38 10.73 -3.08 -0.65
C ASN A 38 9.22 -3.23 -0.71
N THR A 39 8.49 -2.79 0.30
CA THR A 39 7.02 -2.90 0.35
C THR A 39 6.38 -2.11 -0.80
N MET A 40 6.93 -0.93 -1.11
CA MET A 40 6.53 -0.15 -2.29
C MET A 40 6.88 -0.84 -3.62
N ARG A 41 7.93 -1.67 -3.67
CA ARG A 41 8.28 -2.47 -4.84
C ARG A 41 7.31 -3.64 -5.02
N VAL A 42 6.88 -4.27 -3.93
CA VAL A 42 5.88 -5.34 -3.95
C VAL A 42 4.52 -4.77 -4.37
N LEU A 43 4.07 -3.66 -3.78
CA LEU A 43 2.85 -2.96 -4.19
C LEU A 43 2.86 -2.58 -5.68
N ARG A 44 3.98 -2.07 -6.19
CA ARG A 44 4.14 -1.79 -7.64
C ARG A 44 4.01 -3.04 -8.50
N ARG A 45 4.58 -4.18 -8.07
CA ARG A 45 4.44 -5.46 -8.78
C ARG A 45 3.00 -5.96 -8.75
N MET A 46 2.32 -5.84 -7.61
CA MET A 46 0.91 -6.21 -7.46
C MET A 46 0.01 -5.35 -8.34
N LEU A 47 0.33 -4.06 -8.49
CA LEU A 47 -0.35 -3.15 -9.42
C LEU A 47 -0.21 -3.60 -10.87
N GLN A 48 1.02 -3.96 -11.29
CA GLN A 48 1.27 -4.51 -12.63
C GLN A 48 0.54 -5.83 -12.89
N LYS A 49 0.38 -6.67 -11.87
CA LYS A 49 -0.41 -7.90 -11.92
C LYS A 49 -1.93 -7.68 -11.87
N GLY A 50 -2.39 -6.44 -11.65
CA GLY A 50 -3.80 -6.11 -11.48
C GLY A 50 -4.43 -6.64 -10.18
N LEU A 51 -3.62 -6.93 -9.16
CA LEU A 51 -4.13 -7.38 -7.85
C LEU A 51 -4.57 -6.20 -6.97
N VAL A 52 -3.96 -5.04 -7.16
CA VAL A 52 -4.27 -3.80 -6.45
C VAL A 52 -4.41 -2.65 -7.43
N GLU A 53 -5.11 -1.62 -6.99
CA GLU A 53 -5.23 -0.33 -7.66
C GLU A 53 -4.54 0.74 -6.81
N ARG A 54 -4.01 1.76 -7.48
CA ARG A 54 -3.32 2.87 -6.85
C ARG A 54 -4.01 4.17 -7.21
N GLU A 55 -4.44 4.90 -6.19
CA GLU A 55 -4.99 6.24 -6.31
C GLU A 55 -3.99 7.24 -5.71
N ILE A 56 -3.67 8.29 -6.47
CA ILE A 56 -2.80 9.38 -5.99
C ILE A 56 -3.66 10.64 -5.94
N ARG A 57 -3.77 11.22 -4.75
CA ARG A 57 -4.46 12.49 -4.52
C ARG A 57 -3.48 13.54 -4.03
N HIS A 58 -3.54 14.72 -4.62
CA HIS A 58 -2.83 15.89 -4.14
C HIS A 58 -3.80 16.76 -3.35
N THR A 59 -3.48 17.04 -2.09
CA THR A 59 -4.26 17.96 -1.28
C THR A 59 -3.83 19.41 -1.56
N PRO A 60 -4.70 20.40 -1.32
CA PRO A 60 -4.35 21.83 -1.43
C PRO A 60 -3.12 22.21 -0.59
N GLU A 61 -2.88 21.48 0.50
CA GLU A 61 -1.76 21.63 1.44
C GLU A 61 -0.44 21.02 0.94
N ARG A 62 -0.35 20.69 -0.36
CA ARG A 62 0.80 20.03 -1.01
C ARG A 62 1.14 18.64 -0.47
N GLN A 63 0.24 17.98 0.26
CA GLN A 63 0.45 16.60 0.68
C GLN A 63 0.03 15.64 -0.44
N THR A 64 0.87 14.66 -0.73
CA THR A 64 0.56 13.59 -1.70
C THR A 64 0.08 12.36 -0.94
N ILE A 65 -1.20 12.03 -1.07
CA ILE A 65 -1.80 10.84 -0.48
C ILE A 65 -1.78 9.74 -1.53
N ILE A 66 -1.09 8.64 -1.23
CA ILE A 66 -1.07 7.44 -2.08
C ILE A 66 -1.91 6.37 -1.39
N ARG A 67 -3.08 6.08 -1.96
CA ARG A 67 -3.98 5.02 -1.51
C ARG A 67 -3.81 3.78 -2.39
N TRP A 68 -3.80 2.62 -1.73
CA TRP A 68 -3.77 1.31 -2.34
C TRP A 68 -5.03 0.56 -1.98
N SER A 69 -5.68 -0.03 -2.97
CA SER A 69 -6.94 -0.77 -2.81
C SER A 69 -6.84 -2.13 -3.47
N LEU A 70 -7.44 -3.16 -2.89
CA LEU A 70 -7.59 -4.45 -3.55
C LEU A 70 -8.50 -4.28 -4.76
N LYS A 71 -8.07 -4.79 -5.91
CA LYS A 71 -8.91 -4.79 -7.10
C LYS A 71 -10.07 -5.77 -6.87
N LYS A 72 -11.31 -5.25 -6.89
CA LYS A 72 -12.49 -6.11 -6.87
C LYS A 72 -12.51 -6.89 -8.20
N ARG A 73 -12.45 -8.22 -8.10
CA ARG A 73 -12.65 -9.12 -9.23
C ARG A 73 -14.12 -9.10 -9.66
#